data_AF-A0A2A4IY10-F1
#
_entry.id   AF-A0A2A4IY10-F1
#
_cell.length_a   1.000
_cell.length_b   1.000
_cell.length_c   1.000
_cell.angle_alpha   90.00
_cell.angle_beta   90.00
_cell.angle_gamma   90.00
#
_symmetry.space_group_name_H-M   'P 1'
#
loop_
_entity.id
_entity.type
_entity.pdbx_description
1 polymer ?
#
loop_
_entity_poly.entity_id
_entity_poly.type
_entity_poly.pdbx_seq_one_letter_code
_entity_poly.pdbx_strand_id
1 'polypeptide(L)'
;MDDEDKLPLKRVEFSLNKFNEVAIPHHLDLLRQHKANIIKYSAAGEWARARAEQTHARRVAAQLRGLLAELDALRRRVRDADLARFDAQTQRSRDTTLRAIVDYLGLIEASCRALVSSSPRRRLPGSSPVSIDRASEAQVAASATSTESVGVVAHALEDDALAPHIQLVVQHDEAALREREELLRGWSELQAELRALHDVWQTAQAAALAQREQVLRVPLRLNYLGDWSQLTFLFL
;
A
#
# COMPACT_ATOMS: atom_id res chain seq x y z
N MET A 1 -0.79 -2.23 41.52
CA MET A 1 -2.01 -2.99 41.87
C MET A 1 -2.94 -2.87 40.66
N ASP A 2 -2.78 -3.74 39.65
CA ASP A 2 -3.17 -3.38 38.28
C ASP A 2 -4.09 -4.42 37.60
N ASP A 3 -4.72 -5.31 38.39
CA ASP A 3 -5.63 -6.36 37.91
C ASP A 3 -7.09 -6.19 38.35
N GLU A 4 -7.43 -5.17 39.15
CA GLU A 4 -8.82 -4.96 39.63
C GLU A 4 -9.80 -4.63 38.49
N ASP A 5 -9.37 -3.83 37.50
CA ASP A 5 -10.17 -3.50 36.31
C ASP A 5 -10.07 -4.55 35.18
N LYS A 6 -9.22 -5.57 35.31
CA LYS A 6 -8.99 -6.57 34.25
C LYS A 6 -9.98 -7.74 34.35
N LEU A 7 -10.53 -8.11 33.20
CA LEU A 7 -11.51 -9.17 33.04
C LEU A 7 -10.85 -10.56 33.14
N PRO A 8 -11.44 -11.53 33.86
CA PRO A 8 -11.01 -12.92 33.80
C PRO A 8 -11.38 -13.53 32.45
N LEU A 9 -10.60 -14.51 31.96
CA LEU A 9 -10.76 -15.10 30.63
C LEU A 9 -12.19 -15.58 30.35
N LYS A 10 -12.85 -16.19 31.35
CA LYS A 10 -14.24 -16.68 31.27
C LYS A 10 -15.25 -15.63 30.80
N ARG A 11 -15.00 -14.34 31.05
CA ARG A 11 -15.89 -13.25 30.63
C ARG A 11 -15.67 -12.81 29.18
N VAL A 12 -14.55 -13.19 28.57
CA VAL A 12 -14.23 -12.92 27.16
C VAL A 12 -14.29 -14.17 26.27
N GLU A 13 -14.42 -15.38 26.84
CA GLU A 13 -14.55 -16.66 26.12
C GLU A 13 -15.63 -16.63 25.01
N PHE A 14 -16.80 -16.04 25.27
CA PHE A 14 -17.85 -15.91 24.24
C PHE A 14 -17.41 -15.03 23.05
N SER A 15 -16.76 -13.89 23.32
CA SER A 15 -16.22 -13.02 22.29
C SER A 15 -15.11 -13.72 21.49
N LEU A 16 -14.23 -14.45 22.18
CA LEU A 16 -13.16 -15.25 21.56
C LEU A 16 -13.71 -16.30 20.61
N ASN A 17 -14.72 -17.06 21.03
CA ASN A 17 -15.36 -18.06 20.16
C ASN A 17 -16.01 -17.39 18.95
N LYS A 18 -16.71 -16.24 19.11
CA LYS A 18 -17.25 -15.47 17.98
C LYS A 18 -16.17 -15.05 16.98
N PHE A 19 -15.00 -14.60 17.42
CA PHE A 19 -13.89 -14.27 16.53
C PHE A 19 -13.35 -15.52 15.81
N ASN A 20 -13.05 -16.58 16.57
CA ASN A 20 -12.37 -17.77 16.09
C ASN A 20 -13.23 -18.68 15.20
N GLU A 21 -14.53 -18.81 15.50
CA GLU A 21 -15.42 -19.78 14.86
C GLU A 21 -16.27 -19.14 13.75
N VAL A 22 -16.55 -17.83 13.83
CA VAL A 22 -17.49 -17.15 12.92
C VAL A 22 -16.83 -16.01 12.14
N ALA A 23 -16.38 -14.95 12.82
CA ALA A 23 -16.02 -13.70 12.14
C ALA A 23 -14.75 -13.82 11.27
N ILE A 24 -13.68 -14.40 11.83
CA ILE A 24 -12.41 -14.57 11.10
C ILE A 24 -12.57 -15.61 9.98
N PRO A 25 -13.09 -16.84 10.21
CA PRO A 25 -13.29 -17.82 9.14
C PRO A 25 -14.11 -17.29 7.96
N HIS A 26 -15.23 -16.60 8.24
CA HIS A 26 -16.09 -16.02 7.21
C HIS A 26 -15.35 -15.02 6.31
N HIS A 27 -14.58 -14.09 6.89
CA HIS A 27 -13.83 -13.12 6.10
C HIS A 27 -12.59 -13.72 5.41
N LEU A 28 -11.98 -14.77 5.96
CA LEU A 28 -10.95 -15.55 5.26
C LEU A 28 -11.49 -16.23 4.00
N ASP A 29 -12.70 -16.80 4.09
CA ASP A 29 -13.35 -17.42 2.93
C ASP A 29 -13.70 -16.41 1.85
N LEU A 30 -14.24 -15.24 2.21
CA LEU A 30 -14.48 -14.15 1.26
C LEU A 30 -13.17 -13.68 0.59
N LEU A 31 -12.09 -13.49 1.37
CA LEU A 31 -10.80 -13.06 0.80
C LEU A 31 -10.23 -14.12 -0.15
N ARG A 32 -10.37 -15.41 0.17
CA ARG A 32 -9.99 -16.54 -0.67
C ARG A 32 -10.80 -16.59 -1.98
N GLN A 33 -12.11 -16.37 -1.91
CA GLN A 33 -12.99 -16.30 -3.08
C GLN A 33 -12.60 -15.12 -3.99
N HIS A 34 -12.45 -13.92 -3.44
CA HIS A 34 -12.03 -12.76 -4.21
C HIS A 34 -10.64 -12.96 -4.84
N LYS A 35 -9.67 -13.56 -4.14
CA LYS A 35 -8.37 -13.94 -4.71
C LYS A 35 -8.50 -14.87 -5.91
N ALA A 36 -9.33 -15.91 -5.83
CA ALA A 36 -9.57 -16.83 -6.95
C ALA A 36 -10.23 -16.13 -8.15
N ASN A 37 -11.22 -15.26 -7.90
CA ASN A 37 -11.91 -14.49 -8.92
C ASN A 37 -10.98 -13.45 -9.60
N ILE A 38 -10.10 -12.77 -8.86
CA ILE A 38 -9.09 -11.86 -9.44
C ILE A 38 -8.20 -12.61 -10.43
N ILE A 39 -7.70 -13.80 -10.06
CA ILE A 39 -6.86 -14.63 -10.94
C ILE A 39 -7.66 -15.04 -12.20
N LYS A 40 -8.89 -15.54 -12.02
CA LYS A 40 -9.78 -15.95 -13.12
C LYS A 40 -10.06 -14.81 -14.10
N TYR A 41 -10.48 -13.65 -13.61
CA TYR A 41 -10.82 -12.51 -14.46
C TYR A 41 -9.59 -11.88 -15.13
N SER A 42 -8.44 -11.87 -14.45
CA SER A 42 -7.17 -11.40 -15.06
C SER A 42 -6.71 -12.32 -16.19
N ALA A 43 -6.81 -13.64 -16.02
CA ALA A 43 -6.48 -14.62 -17.05
C ALA A 43 -7.42 -14.54 -18.27
N ALA A 44 -8.69 -14.19 -18.05
CA ALA A 44 -9.68 -13.97 -19.11
C ALA A 44 -9.60 -12.59 -19.79
N GLY A 45 -8.72 -11.69 -19.34
CA GLY A 45 -8.65 -10.30 -19.83
C GLY A 45 -9.82 -9.41 -19.38
N GLU A 46 -10.64 -9.85 -18.44
CA GLU A 46 -11.79 -9.11 -17.91
C GLU A 46 -11.36 -8.08 -16.85
N TRP A 47 -10.49 -7.13 -17.24
CA TRP A 47 -9.81 -6.20 -16.32
C TRP A 47 -10.75 -5.37 -15.44
N ALA A 48 -11.94 -5.02 -15.94
CA ALA A 48 -12.96 -4.31 -15.17
C ALA A 48 -13.49 -5.15 -14.00
N ARG A 49 -13.81 -6.43 -14.23
CA ARG A 49 -14.24 -7.36 -13.17
C ARG A 49 -13.10 -7.66 -12.20
N ALA A 50 -11.88 -7.87 -12.72
CA ALA A 50 -10.70 -8.06 -11.89
C ALA A 50 -10.48 -6.85 -10.93
N ARG A 51 -10.64 -5.61 -11.41
CA ARG A 51 -10.50 -4.39 -10.59
C ARG A 51 -11.64 -4.21 -9.57
N ALA A 52 -12.88 -4.55 -9.92
CA ALA A 52 -13.97 -4.59 -8.95
C ALA A 52 -13.66 -5.59 -7.82
N GLU A 53 -13.20 -6.79 -8.18
CA GLU A 53 -12.86 -7.84 -7.23
C GLU A 53 -11.65 -7.51 -6.36
N GLN A 54 -10.64 -6.81 -6.91
CA GLN A 54 -9.55 -6.22 -6.12
C GLN A 54 -10.09 -5.23 -5.07
N THR A 55 -11.12 -4.45 -5.39
CA THR A 55 -11.72 -3.48 -4.47
C THR A 55 -12.48 -4.17 -3.34
N HIS A 56 -13.24 -5.24 -3.65
CA HIS A 56 -13.87 -6.09 -2.64
C HIS A 56 -12.84 -6.77 -1.74
N ALA A 57 -11.79 -7.36 -2.31
CA ALA A 57 -10.70 -7.98 -1.55
C ALA A 57 -9.97 -6.99 -0.62
N ARG A 58 -9.71 -5.74 -1.05
CA ARG A 58 -9.15 -4.68 -0.19
C ARG A 58 -10.04 -4.41 1.02
N ARG A 59 -11.36 -4.35 0.81
CA ARG A 59 -12.33 -4.13 1.90
C ARG A 59 -12.33 -5.29 2.89
N VAL A 60 -12.35 -6.54 2.43
CA VAL A 60 -12.29 -7.73 3.29
C VAL A 60 -10.96 -7.81 4.05
N ALA A 61 -9.83 -7.49 3.40
CA ALA A 61 -8.53 -7.41 4.07
C ALA A 61 -8.48 -6.29 5.14
N ALA A 62 -9.19 -5.18 4.94
CA ALA A 62 -9.34 -4.14 5.96
C ALA A 62 -10.22 -4.60 7.14
N GLN A 63 -11.34 -5.31 6.88
CA GLN A 63 -12.18 -5.90 7.92
C GLN A 63 -11.39 -6.90 8.78
N LEU A 64 -10.60 -7.78 8.16
CA LEU A 64 -9.71 -8.70 8.86
C LEU A 64 -8.69 -7.99 9.76
N ARG A 65 -8.10 -6.86 9.32
CA ARG A 65 -7.23 -6.03 10.18
C ARG A 65 -8.00 -5.43 11.36
N GLY A 66 -9.25 -5.00 11.14
CA GLY A 66 -10.15 -4.56 12.20
C GLY A 66 -10.36 -5.63 13.28
N LEU A 67 -10.69 -6.86 12.87
CA LEU A 67 -10.85 -8.00 13.80
C LEU A 67 -9.56 -8.30 14.59
N LEU A 68 -8.38 -8.17 13.98
CA LEU A 68 -7.10 -8.29 14.71
C LEU A 68 -6.90 -7.18 15.75
N ALA A 69 -7.21 -5.93 15.39
CA ALA A 69 -7.14 -4.80 16.32
C ALA A 69 -8.16 -4.92 17.47
N GLU A 70 -9.35 -5.46 17.21
CA GLU A 70 -10.33 -5.80 18.24
C GLU A 70 -9.84 -6.92 19.18
N LEU A 71 -9.18 -7.96 18.64
CA LEU A 71 -8.54 -8.99 19.46
C LEU A 71 -7.41 -8.42 20.33
N ASP A 72 -6.58 -7.52 19.82
CA ASP A 72 -5.52 -6.85 20.60
C ASP A 72 -6.09 -5.82 21.61
N ALA A 73 -7.26 -5.24 21.35
CA ALA A 73 -8.01 -4.45 22.33
C ALA A 73 -8.64 -5.33 23.43
N LEU A 74 -9.14 -6.51 23.07
CA LEU A 74 -9.67 -7.49 24.02
C LEU A 74 -8.55 -8.05 24.90
N ARG A 75 -7.39 -8.39 24.33
CA ARG A 75 -6.18 -8.86 25.02
C ARG A 75 -5.76 -7.90 26.14
N ARG A 76 -5.71 -6.59 25.86
CA ARG A 76 -5.37 -5.54 26.84
C ARG A 76 -6.31 -5.45 28.04
N ARG A 77 -7.49 -6.07 27.97
CA ARG A 77 -8.50 -6.09 29.04
C ARG A 77 -8.53 -7.40 29.83
N VAL A 78 -7.70 -8.38 29.47
CA VAL A 78 -7.59 -9.68 30.15
C VAL A 78 -6.49 -9.64 31.20
N ARG A 79 -6.72 -10.30 32.34
CA ARG A 79 -5.74 -10.41 33.45
C ARG A 79 -4.43 -11.01 33.00
N ASP A 80 -3.31 -10.56 33.58
CA ASP A 80 -1.98 -10.97 33.12
C ASP A 80 -1.74 -12.49 33.26
N ALA A 81 -2.30 -13.10 34.31
CA ALA A 81 -2.31 -14.55 34.51
C ALA A 81 -3.06 -15.34 33.43
N ASP A 82 -4.05 -14.74 32.77
CA ASP A 82 -4.88 -15.36 31.73
C ASP A 82 -4.32 -15.11 30.31
N LEU A 83 -3.40 -14.15 30.13
CA LEU A 83 -2.88 -13.74 28.80
C LEU A 83 -2.26 -14.89 28.01
N ALA A 84 -1.47 -15.76 28.66
CA ALA A 84 -0.86 -16.89 27.96
C ALA A 84 -1.89 -17.86 27.36
N ARG A 85 -3.03 -18.04 28.04
CA ARG A 85 -4.14 -18.89 27.55
C ARG A 85 -4.96 -18.17 26.47
N PHE A 86 -5.16 -16.85 26.60
CA PHE A 86 -5.76 -16.00 25.56
C PHE A 86 -4.95 -16.04 24.26
N ASP A 87 -3.64 -15.87 24.34
CA ASP A 87 -2.75 -15.88 23.18
C ASP A 87 -2.75 -17.25 22.52
N ALA A 88 -2.63 -18.35 23.29
CA ALA A 88 -2.76 -19.71 22.76
C ALA A 88 -4.09 -19.96 22.03
N GLN A 89 -5.21 -19.43 22.55
CA GLN A 89 -6.54 -19.60 21.92
C GLN A 89 -6.73 -18.74 20.67
N THR A 90 -5.99 -17.62 20.52
CA THR A 90 -6.12 -16.71 19.36
C THR A 90 -5.05 -16.90 18.29
N GLN A 91 -3.90 -17.49 18.63
CA GLN A 91 -2.71 -17.62 17.78
C GLN A 91 -3.03 -18.11 16.37
N ARG A 92 -3.74 -19.24 16.25
CA ARG A 92 -4.11 -19.82 14.94
C ARG A 92 -4.90 -18.86 14.07
N SER A 93 -5.85 -18.14 14.65
CA SER A 93 -6.70 -17.17 13.95
C SER A 93 -5.89 -15.96 13.51
N ARG A 94 -4.99 -15.46 14.37
CA ARG A 94 -4.05 -14.36 14.06
C ARG A 94 -3.13 -14.73 12.90
N ASP A 95 -2.46 -15.88 13.00
CA ASP A 95 -1.48 -16.35 12.00
C ASP A 95 -2.13 -16.62 10.65
N THR A 96 -3.31 -17.26 10.64
CA THR A 96 -4.07 -17.52 9.41
C THR A 96 -4.53 -16.22 8.76
N THR A 97 -4.96 -15.23 9.57
CA THR A 97 -5.39 -13.91 9.07
C THR A 97 -4.24 -13.11 8.48
N LEU A 98 -3.11 -13.02 9.19
CA LEU A 98 -1.93 -12.32 8.69
C LEU A 98 -1.41 -12.97 7.40
N ARG A 99 -1.33 -14.30 7.35
CA ARG A 99 -0.96 -15.04 6.13
C ARG A 99 -1.91 -14.74 4.97
N ALA A 100 -3.22 -14.82 5.16
CA ALA A 100 -4.18 -14.56 4.10
C ALA A 100 -4.12 -13.11 3.57
N ILE A 101 -3.87 -12.12 4.44
CA ILE A 101 -3.66 -10.72 4.03
C ILE A 101 -2.37 -10.58 3.22
N VAL A 102 -1.25 -11.16 3.66
CA VAL A 102 0.03 -11.14 2.93
C VAL A 102 -0.10 -11.85 1.57
N ASP A 103 -0.73 -13.02 1.54
CA ASP A 103 -1.01 -13.82 0.34
C ASP A 103 -1.89 -13.07 -0.67
N TYR A 104 -2.76 -12.16 -0.21
CA TYR A 104 -3.53 -11.27 -1.06
C TYR A 104 -2.68 -10.10 -1.57
N LEU A 105 -1.91 -9.43 -0.70
CA LEU A 105 -1.06 -8.30 -1.09
C LEU A 105 -0.01 -8.71 -2.13
N GLY A 106 0.63 -9.88 -1.96
CA GLY A 106 1.60 -10.41 -2.92
C GLY A 106 0.99 -10.70 -4.30
N LEU A 107 -0.29 -11.08 -4.38
CA LEU A 107 -1.00 -11.21 -5.66
C LEU A 107 -1.14 -9.85 -6.36
N ILE A 108 -1.49 -8.81 -5.61
CA ILE A 108 -1.61 -7.44 -6.15
C ILE A 108 -0.25 -6.93 -6.62
N GLU A 109 0.81 -7.13 -5.84
CA GLU A 109 2.17 -6.73 -6.21
C GLU A 109 2.63 -7.44 -7.50
N ALA A 110 2.45 -8.76 -7.59
CA ALA A 110 2.78 -9.52 -8.79
C ALA A 110 1.99 -9.05 -10.02
N SER A 111 0.70 -8.73 -9.84
CA SER A 111 -0.16 -8.20 -10.90
C SER A 111 0.30 -6.81 -11.37
N CYS A 112 0.62 -5.91 -10.45
CA CYS A 112 1.16 -4.58 -10.77
C CYS A 112 2.52 -4.69 -11.47
N ARG A 113 3.41 -5.56 -11.01
CA ARG A 113 4.71 -5.83 -11.62
C ARG A 113 4.55 -6.33 -13.05
N ALA A 114 3.65 -7.29 -13.28
CA ALA A 114 3.35 -7.80 -14.63
C ALA A 114 2.84 -6.70 -15.58
N LEU A 115 1.93 -5.83 -15.12
CA LEU A 115 1.41 -4.70 -15.91
C LEU A 115 2.50 -3.66 -16.25
N VAL A 116 3.41 -3.37 -15.31
CA VAL A 116 4.53 -2.45 -15.56
C VAL A 116 5.53 -3.06 -16.55
N SER A 117 5.82 -4.36 -16.42
CA SER A 117 6.74 -5.08 -17.32
C SER A 117 6.19 -5.31 -18.72
N SER A 118 4.87 -5.45 -18.89
CA SER A 118 4.22 -5.61 -20.19
C SER A 118 3.85 -4.29 -20.86
N SER A 119 3.94 -3.17 -20.15
CA SER A 119 3.71 -1.84 -20.71
C SER A 119 4.76 -1.55 -21.81
N PRO A 120 4.36 -1.35 -23.08
CA PRO A 120 5.31 -1.06 -24.14
C PRO A 120 6.02 0.24 -23.80
N ARG A 121 7.34 0.16 -23.60
CA ARG A 121 8.20 1.35 -23.49
C ARG A 121 8.05 2.12 -24.80
N ARG A 122 7.18 3.15 -24.81
CA ARG A 122 6.84 3.95 -25.99
C ARG A 122 8.15 4.49 -26.52
N ARG A 123 8.64 3.91 -27.64
CA ARG A 123 9.86 4.38 -28.28
C ARG A 123 9.56 5.81 -28.72
N LEU A 124 10.10 6.77 -27.98
CA LEU A 124 10.12 8.16 -28.41
C LEU A 124 10.78 8.17 -29.80
N PRO A 125 10.09 8.64 -30.85
CA PRO A 125 10.76 8.91 -32.11
C PRO A 125 11.88 9.91 -31.80
N GLY A 126 13.11 9.57 -32.17
CA GLY A 126 14.25 10.45 -31.94
C GLY A 126 14.05 11.72 -32.74
N SER A 127 13.69 12.82 -32.06
CA SER A 127 13.76 14.15 -32.63
C SER A 127 15.22 14.48 -32.89
N SER A 128 15.67 14.20 -34.13
CA SER A 128 16.89 14.81 -34.64
C SER A 128 16.58 16.27 -34.96
N PRO A 129 17.42 17.22 -34.52
CA PRO A 129 17.18 18.62 -34.80
C PRO A 129 17.28 18.91 -36.31
N VAL A 130 16.51 19.89 -36.74
CA VAL A 130 16.43 20.36 -38.13
C VAL A 130 17.81 20.72 -38.66
N SER A 131 18.26 20.06 -39.72
CA SER A 131 19.36 20.56 -40.56
C SER A 131 18.83 21.69 -41.43
N ILE A 132 19.26 22.92 -41.13
CA ILE A 132 19.00 24.09 -41.98
C ILE A 132 20.11 24.16 -43.02
N ASP A 133 19.86 23.63 -44.22
CA ASP A 133 20.76 23.88 -45.35
C ASP A 133 20.54 25.30 -45.88
N ARG A 134 21.55 26.15 -45.65
CA ARG A 134 21.58 27.57 -46.04
C ARG A 134 22.52 27.74 -47.23
N ALA A 135 22.00 27.74 -48.47
CA ALA A 135 22.71 28.26 -49.64
C ALA A 135 21.80 28.50 -50.87
N SER A 136 21.41 29.75 -51.14
CA SER A 136 21.88 30.49 -52.33
C SER A 136 21.25 31.89 -52.46
N GLU A 137 22.12 32.88 -52.71
CA GLU A 137 21.85 34.24 -53.22
C GLU A 137 21.54 34.15 -54.73
N ALA A 138 21.03 35.14 -55.51
CA ALA A 138 20.37 36.45 -55.37
C ALA A 138 19.55 36.63 -56.69
N GLN A 139 18.62 37.57 -56.95
CA GLN A 139 18.72 39.03 -57.15
C GLN A 139 17.25 39.49 -57.35
N VAL A 140 16.62 40.35 -56.54
CA VAL A 140 16.68 41.83 -56.47
C VAL A 140 16.59 42.59 -57.80
N ALA A 141 15.36 43.00 -58.16
CA ALA A 141 14.99 44.22 -58.88
C ALA A 141 13.44 44.38 -58.81
N ALA A 142 12.80 45.56 -58.73
CA ALA A 142 13.20 46.91 -58.34
C ALA A 142 11.91 47.74 -58.08
N SER A 143 12.00 48.88 -57.36
CA SER A 143 10.94 49.89 -57.13
C SER A 143 9.67 49.46 -56.36
N ALA A 144 8.88 50.35 -55.74
CA ALA A 144 9.14 51.65 -55.10
C ALA A 144 7.86 52.07 -54.34
N THR A 145 7.99 52.86 -53.27
CA THR A 145 6.95 53.74 -52.67
C THR A 145 5.52 53.22 -52.50
N SER A 146 5.07 53.05 -51.24
CA SER A 146 4.19 54.05 -50.61
C SER A 146 3.84 53.70 -49.17
N THR A 147 3.74 54.74 -48.35
CA THR A 147 3.07 54.71 -47.04
C THR A 147 1.55 54.78 -47.23
N GLU A 148 0.79 54.16 -46.32
CA GLU A 148 -0.42 54.72 -45.65
C GLU A 148 -1.52 53.66 -45.38
N SER A 149 -2.21 53.88 -44.27
CA SER A 149 -3.56 53.42 -43.92
C SER A 149 -3.75 52.04 -43.27
N VAL A 150 -4.57 52.09 -42.21
CA VAL A 150 -5.04 50.95 -41.42
C VAL A 150 -6.38 50.49 -41.98
N GLY A 151 -6.48 49.23 -42.40
CA GLY A 151 -7.71 48.64 -42.94
C GLY A 151 -7.99 47.26 -42.37
N VAL A 152 -8.94 47.19 -41.43
CA VAL A 152 -9.60 45.93 -41.04
C VAL A 152 -10.66 45.60 -42.10
N VAL A 153 -10.86 44.31 -42.45
CA VAL A 153 -12.18 43.62 -42.58
C VAL A 153 -12.10 42.32 -43.43
N ALA A 154 -12.60 41.24 -42.80
CA ALA A 154 -13.29 40.04 -43.30
C ALA A 154 -12.77 39.11 -44.44
N HIS A 155 -13.13 37.83 -44.28
CA HIS A 155 -13.04 36.72 -45.23
C HIS A 155 -14.15 36.72 -46.31
N ALA A 156 -13.79 36.26 -47.51
CA ALA A 156 -14.58 35.41 -48.42
C ALA A 156 -13.56 34.72 -49.38
N LEU A 157 -13.44 33.38 -49.40
CA LEU A 157 -14.12 32.43 -50.30
C LEU A 157 -13.74 32.66 -51.79
N GLU A 158 -13.24 31.70 -52.58
CA GLU A 158 -12.83 30.27 -52.40
C GLU A 158 -11.39 30.07 -52.98
N ASP A 159 -10.74 28.90 -53.20
CA ASP A 159 -11.16 27.49 -53.32
C ASP A 159 -10.01 26.47 -53.01
N ASP A 160 -10.14 25.22 -53.50
CA ASP A 160 -9.44 23.95 -53.27
C ASP A 160 -7.89 23.86 -53.40
N ALA A 161 -7.24 23.21 -52.41
CA ALA A 161 -6.46 21.96 -52.57
C ALA A 161 -5.51 21.64 -51.37
N LEU A 162 -5.79 20.52 -50.67
CA LEU A 162 -4.83 19.69 -49.91
C LEU A 162 -3.94 20.32 -48.83
N ALA A 163 -4.55 20.66 -47.67
CA ALA A 163 -3.82 20.67 -46.39
C ALA A 163 -4.64 19.93 -45.30
N PRO A 164 -4.16 18.80 -44.75
CA PRO A 164 -4.85 18.12 -43.66
C PRO A 164 -4.75 18.96 -42.39
N HIS A 165 -5.82 19.70 -42.09
CA HIS A 165 -5.90 20.51 -40.88
C HIS A 165 -6.06 19.59 -39.66
N ILE A 166 -4.93 19.19 -39.06
CA ILE A 166 -4.92 18.37 -37.84
C ILE A 166 -5.36 19.28 -36.67
N GLN A 167 -6.67 19.42 -36.51
CA GLN A 167 -7.25 19.93 -35.27
C GLN A 167 -7.03 18.87 -34.19
N LEU A 168 -5.99 19.08 -33.38
CA LEU A 168 -5.85 18.43 -32.08
C LEU A 168 -7.01 18.87 -31.19
N VAL A 169 -8.11 18.12 -31.22
CA VAL A 169 -9.19 18.23 -30.25
C VAL A 169 -8.66 17.70 -28.92
N VAL A 170 -7.93 18.55 -28.20
CA VAL A 170 -7.59 18.30 -26.80
C VAL A 170 -8.88 18.48 -26.01
N GLN A 171 -9.55 17.36 -25.72
CA GLN A 171 -10.68 17.36 -24.78
C GLN A 171 -10.15 17.71 -23.39
N HIS A 172 -10.16 19.00 -23.07
CA HIS A 172 -9.78 19.57 -21.78
C HIS A 172 -10.87 19.30 -20.74
N ASP A 173 -11.09 18.02 -20.41
CA ASP A 173 -11.76 17.63 -19.17
C ASP A 173 -10.78 17.86 -18.00
N GLU A 174 -10.41 19.13 -17.76
CA GLU A 174 -9.47 19.52 -16.70
C GLU A 174 -9.95 19.07 -15.33
N ALA A 175 -11.27 18.97 -15.12
CA ALA A 175 -11.86 18.41 -13.91
C ALA A 175 -11.48 16.92 -13.72
N ALA A 176 -11.60 16.09 -14.77
CA ALA A 176 -11.24 14.67 -14.72
C ALA A 176 -9.73 14.45 -14.61
N LEU A 177 -8.92 15.36 -15.17
CA LEU A 177 -7.47 15.37 -14.98
C LEU A 177 -7.09 15.74 -13.54
N ARG A 178 -7.69 16.80 -12.96
CA ARG A 178 -7.46 17.21 -11.57
C ARG A 178 -7.89 16.12 -10.58
N GLU A 179 -9.07 15.54 -10.74
CA GLU A 179 -9.54 14.41 -9.91
C GLU A 179 -8.55 13.23 -9.97
N ARG A 180 -8.02 12.93 -11.16
CA ARG A 180 -7.00 11.88 -11.34
C ARG A 180 -5.65 12.24 -10.71
N GLU A 181 -5.24 13.50 -10.76
CA GLU A 181 -4.02 13.99 -10.10
C GLU A 181 -4.14 13.94 -8.58
N GLU A 182 -5.28 14.34 -8.02
CA GLU A 182 -5.59 14.24 -6.58
C GLU A 182 -5.57 12.78 -6.10
N LEU A 183 -6.18 11.86 -6.86
CA LEU A 183 -6.14 10.42 -6.57
C LEU A 183 -4.72 9.84 -6.62
N LEU A 184 -3.86 10.33 -7.52
CA LEU A 184 -2.45 9.94 -7.56
C LEU A 184 -1.65 10.54 -6.40
N ARG A 185 -1.95 11.77 -6.00
CA ARG A 185 -1.31 12.44 -4.86
C ARG A 185 -1.65 11.74 -3.55
N GLY A 186 -2.92 11.44 -3.30
CA GLY A 186 -3.35 10.65 -2.15
C GLY A 186 -2.72 9.25 -2.11
N TRP A 187 -2.46 8.63 -3.28
CA TRP A 187 -1.70 7.39 -3.36
C TRP A 187 -0.22 7.56 -2.96
N SER A 188 0.41 8.65 -3.36
CA SER A 188 1.81 8.93 -2.98
C SER A 188 1.97 9.28 -1.50
N GLU A 189 0.99 9.99 -0.92
CA GLU A 189 0.90 10.29 0.51
C GLU A 189 0.73 9.01 1.33
N LEU A 190 -0.25 8.16 0.98
CA LEU A 190 -0.44 6.85 1.62
C LEU A 190 0.80 5.94 1.51
N GLN A 191 1.51 5.99 0.38
CA GLN A 191 2.76 5.25 0.21
C GLN A 191 3.91 5.80 1.07
N ALA A 192 3.93 7.10 1.36
CA ALA A 192 4.88 7.71 2.28
C ALA A 192 4.55 7.33 3.75
N GLU A 193 3.28 7.40 4.14
CA GLU A 193 2.81 6.96 5.48
C GLU A 193 3.15 5.49 5.74
N LEU A 194 2.93 4.61 4.75
CA LEU A 194 3.22 3.18 4.90
C LEU A 194 4.72 2.89 5.03
N ARG A 195 5.59 3.71 4.42
CA ARG A 195 7.04 3.66 4.64
C ARG A 195 7.42 4.17 6.02
N ALA A 196 6.88 5.31 6.45
CA ALA A 196 7.13 5.85 7.79
C ALA A 196 6.70 4.86 8.89
N LEU A 197 5.55 4.19 8.72
CA LEU A 197 5.10 3.13 9.64
C LEU A 197 6.05 1.91 9.63
N HIS A 198 6.60 1.54 8.47
CA HIS A 198 7.61 0.49 8.39
C HIS A 198 8.89 0.87 9.15
N ASP A 199 9.37 2.10 9.00
CA ASP A 199 10.59 2.59 9.69
C ASP A 199 10.38 2.68 11.21
N VAL A 200 9.19 3.12 11.67
CA VAL A 200 8.80 3.08 13.08
C VAL A 200 8.74 1.64 13.62
N TRP A 201 8.24 0.69 12.82
CA TRP A 201 8.22 -0.72 13.21
C TRP A 201 9.64 -1.33 13.28
N GLN A 202 10.51 -1.02 12.31
CA GLN A 202 11.92 -1.47 12.31
C GLN A 202 12.69 -0.92 13.51
N THR A 203 12.51 0.36 13.83
CA THR A 203 13.16 0.98 15.01
C THR A 203 12.62 0.41 16.33
N ALA A 204 11.31 0.15 16.44
CA ALA A 204 10.73 -0.54 17.58
C ALA A 204 11.24 -1.99 17.73
N GLN A 205 11.39 -2.72 16.61
CA GLN A 205 11.96 -4.07 16.61
C GLN A 205 13.43 -4.07 17.04
N ALA A 206 14.23 -3.13 16.53
CA ALA A 206 15.64 -2.97 16.93
C ALA A 206 15.77 -2.62 18.43
N ALA A 207 14.91 -1.73 18.94
CA ALA A 207 14.86 -1.39 20.36
C ALA A 207 14.47 -2.60 21.23
N ALA A 208 13.49 -3.41 20.81
CA ALA A 208 13.10 -4.62 21.52
C ALA A 208 14.22 -5.69 21.54
N LEU A 209 14.99 -5.82 20.46
CA LEU A 209 16.16 -6.70 20.41
C LEU A 209 17.29 -6.19 21.32
N ALA A 210 17.59 -4.89 21.30
CA ALA A 210 18.57 -4.28 22.21
C ALA A 210 18.16 -4.42 23.69
N GLN A 211 16.88 -4.25 24.02
CA GLN A 211 16.35 -4.46 25.37
C GLN A 211 16.47 -5.93 25.80
N ARG A 212 16.23 -6.88 24.89
CA ARG A 212 16.45 -8.31 25.15
C ARG A 212 17.93 -8.62 25.45
N GLU A 213 18.86 -8.04 24.69
CA GLU A 213 20.30 -8.20 24.97
C GLU A 213 20.72 -7.57 26.30
N GLN A 214 20.15 -6.42 26.66
CA GLN A 214 20.39 -5.78 27.96
C GLN A 214 19.87 -6.63 29.12
N VAL A 215 18.65 -7.20 29.02
CA VAL A 215 18.09 -8.11 30.03
C VAL A 215 18.93 -9.38 30.16
N LEU A 216 19.43 -9.94 29.05
CA LEU A 216 20.36 -11.07 29.04
C LEU A 216 21.76 -10.73 29.57
N ARG A 217 22.12 -9.44 29.63
CA ARG A 217 23.37 -8.92 30.20
C ARG A 217 23.27 -8.49 31.66
N VAL A 218 22.09 -8.52 32.29
CA VAL A 218 21.99 -8.38 33.75
C VAL A 218 22.51 -9.67 34.38
N PRO A 219 23.70 -9.68 35.03
CA PRO A 219 24.13 -10.87 35.76
C PRO A 219 23.14 -11.10 36.90
N LEU A 220 22.79 -12.38 37.12
CA LEU A 220 21.95 -12.79 38.24
C LEU A 220 22.58 -12.36 39.57
N ARG A 221 22.20 -11.19 40.10
CA ARG A 221 22.45 -10.77 41.48
C ARG A 221 21.49 -11.51 42.44
N LEU A 222 21.54 -12.84 42.35
CA LEU A 222 20.93 -13.81 43.26
C LEU A 222 21.99 -14.89 43.53
N ASN A 223 23.11 -14.47 44.11
CA ASN A 223 24.18 -15.33 44.62
C ASN A 223 25.00 -14.56 45.67
N TYR A 224 24.34 -14.10 46.74
CA TYR A 224 24.96 -13.68 48.00
C TYR A 224 23.89 -13.61 49.11
N LEU A 225 23.56 -14.76 49.69
CA LEU A 225 23.04 -14.97 51.06
C LEU A 225 22.64 -16.46 51.18
N GLY A 226 23.56 -17.28 51.71
CA GLY A 226 23.42 -18.73 51.73
C GLY A 226 24.78 -19.42 51.77
N ASP A 227 25.60 -19.07 52.77
CA ASP A 227 26.89 -19.73 53.00
C ASP A 227 26.66 -21.14 53.58
N TRP A 228 26.83 -22.16 52.73
CA TRP A 228 26.71 -23.57 53.12
C TRP A 228 28.06 -24.19 53.54
N SER A 229 29.10 -23.37 53.76
CA SER A 229 30.40 -23.84 54.25
C SER A 229 30.45 -24.15 55.76
N GLN A 230 29.34 -23.97 56.49
CA GLN A 230 29.24 -24.12 57.95
C GLN A 230 28.60 -25.46 58.40
N LEU A 231 28.45 -26.46 57.52
CA LEU A 231 27.92 -27.78 57.89
C LEU A 231 28.92 -28.91 57.66
N THR A 232 29.98 -28.91 58.47
CA THR A 232 30.63 -30.15 58.92
C THR A 232 30.86 -30.12 60.44
N PHE A 233 30.64 -31.27 61.08
CA PHE A 233 30.81 -31.61 62.51
C PHE A 233 29.69 -31.26 63.53
N LEU A 234 29.56 -32.19 64.50
CA LEU A 234 28.58 -32.30 65.59
C LEU A 234 27.17 -32.69 65.09
N PHE A 235 26.64 -33.89 65.35
CA PHE A 235 26.78 -34.73 66.55
C PHE A 235 27.10 -36.21 66.30
N LEU A 236 27.54 -36.88 67.38
CA LEU A 236 27.53 -38.34 67.58
C LEU A 236 26.11 -38.90 67.60
#